data_AF-X1D7M8-F1
#
_entry.id   AF-X1D7M8-F1
#
_cell.length_a   1.000
_cell.length_b   1.000
_cell.length_c   1.000
_cell.angle_alpha   90.00
_cell.angle_beta   90.00
_cell.angle_gamma   90.00
#
_symmetry.space_group_name_H-M   'P 1'
#
loop_
_entity.id
_entity.type
_entity.pdbx_description
1 polymer ?
#
loop_
_entity_poly.entity_id
_entity_poly.type
_entity_poly.pdbx_seq_one_letter_code
_entity_poly.pdbx_strand_id
1 'polypeptide(L)'
;QTNGKKNSISFDKLILALGSTPNIPPIKNAIEMRDEKRGVFTLRSIDDALEIKNVEHEHNVTTSEPEGFACGCPGSQTMSFAESSEATEQIAGGKVQSQLRQWPVQMHLISPTAPYFQGADVLLSADCVAHSLGGFHPEYLKGKSVGIACPKLDQGQEVYIEKIRSWIDDAKINTLTVMTMQVPCCSGLVRLAKQGADKASRKVPIKSMVVSLQGEILREEWI
;
A
#
# COMPACT_ATOMS: atom_id res chain seq x y z
N GLN A 1 38.43 27.46 32.41
CA GLN A 1 37.81 26.18 32.78
C GLN A 1 36.39 26.17 32.24
N THR A 2 36.13 25.42 31.18
CA THR A 2 34.84 24.72 30.95
C THR A 2 35.18 23.49 30.12
N ASN A 3 35.19 22.36 30.83
CA ASN A 3 35.60 21.06 30.34
C ASN A 3 34.44 20.49 29.50
N GLY A 4 34.45 20.72 28.20
CA GLY A 4 33.44 20.21 27.28
C GLY A 4 33.63 18.71 27.05
N LYS A 5 33.14 17.88 27.98
CA LYS A 5 33.07 16.43 27.81
C LYS A 5 32.37 16.12 26.48
N LYS A 6 33.14 15.60 25.51
CA LYS A 6 32.63 14.96 24.29
C LYS A 6 31.86 13.71 24.75
N ASN A 7 30.56 13.84 24.97
CA ASN A 7 29.70 12.68 25.13
C ASN A 7 29.64 11.99 23.76
N SER A 8 30.37 10.89 23.62
CA SER A 8 30.28 9.96 22.50
C SER A 8 28.87 9.36 22.50
N ILE A 9 28.03 9.77 21.57
CA ILE A 9 26.73 9.16 21.35
C ILE A 9 26.98 7.83 20.61
N SER A 10 26.55 6.71 21.19
CA SER A 10 26.55 5.41 20.51
C SER A 10 25.46 5.42 19.44
N PHE A 11 25.81 5.08 18.21
CA PHE A 11 24.83 4.86 17.14
C PHE A 11 24.71 3.36 16.92
N ASP A 12 23.59 2.77 17.33
CA ASP A 12 23.34 1.33 17.22
C ASP A 12 22.76 0.92 15.85
N LYS A 13 22.65 1.86 14.90
CA LYS A 13 22.00 1.62 13.61
C LYS A 13 22.74 2.26 12.44
N LEU A 14 23.18 1.41 11.52
CA LEU A 14 23.61 1.80 10.18
C LEU A 14 22.38 2.28 9.38
N ILE A 15 22.33 3.56 8.99
CA ILE A 15 21.29 4.08 8.11
C ILE A 15 21.79 4.01 6.66
N LEU A 16 21.25 3.07 5.88
CA LEU A 16 21.48 2.96 4.44
C LEU A 16 20.33 3.65 3.70
N ALA A 17 20.55 4.88 3.21
CA ALA A 17 19.65 5.53 2.27
C ALA A 17 19.91 4.97 0.86
N LEU A 18 19.25 3.87 0.51
CA LEU A 18 19.29 3.32 -0.85
C LEU A 18 18.22 4.01 -1.71
N GLY A 19 18.64 5.05 -2.41
CA GLY A 19 17.79 5.77 -3.35
C GLY A 19 18.58 6.67 -4.29
N SER A 20 18.78 6.18 -5.51
CA SER A 20 19.20 6.89 -6.74
C SER A 20 20.64 7.41 -6.87
N THR A 21 21.26 7.05 -8.00
CA THR A 21 22.53 7.57 -8.53
C THR A 21 22.44 9.07 -8.93
N PRO A 22 23.54 9.84 -8.92
CA PRO A 22 24.73 9.74 -8.08
C PRO A 22 25.07 11.12 -7.48
N ASN A 23 24.50 11.47 -6.33
CA ASN A 23 25.09 12.40 -5.36
C ASN A 23 24.05 12.66 -4.28
N ILE A 24 24.08 11.84 -3.22
CA ILE A 24 23.46 12.27 -1.96
C ILE A 24 24.42 13.31 -1.39
N PRO A 25 24.04 14.60 -1.32
CA PRO A 25 24.91 15.61 -0.74
C PRO A 25 25.21 15.25 0.71
N PRO A 26 26.42 15.58 1.22
CA PRO A 26 26.78 15.26 2.60
C PRO A 26 25.74 15.86 3.55
N ILE A 27 25.27 15.04 4.49
CA ILE A 27 24.39 15.51 5.57
C ILE A 27 25.16 16.58 6.33
N LYS A 28 24.65 17.81 6.32
CA LYS A 28 25.28 18.92 7.05
C LYS A 28 25.38 18.53 8.53
N ASN A 29 26.59 18.61 9.09
CA ASN A 29 26.96 18.25 10.47
C ASN A 29 27.13 16.75 10.77
N ALA A 30 27.10 15.87 9.78
CA ALA A 30 27.55 14.49 9.99
C ALA A 30 29.09 14.43 10.04
N ILE A 31 29.63 13.75 11.04
CA ILE A 31 31.06 13.45 11.14
C ILE A 31 31.25 12.04 10.58
N GLU A 32 31.89 11.92 9.41
CA GLU A 32 32.30 10.62 8.86
C GLU A 32 33.46 10.07 9.69
N MET A 33 33.36 8.81 10.11
CA MET A 33 34.31 8.16 11.01
C MET A 33 34.92 6.91 10.34
N ARG A 34 35.43 7.09 9.11
CA ARG A 34 35.96 6.01 8.25
C ARG A 34 37.14 5.27 8.91
N ASP A 35 38.09 6.03 9.48
CA ASP A 35 39.29 5.47 10.10
C ASP A 35 38.99 4.66 11.38
N GLU A 36 37.86 4.91 12.02
CA GLU A 36 37.49 4.28 13.28
C GLU A 36 36.61 3.03 13.10
N LYS A 37 36.30 2.65 11.85
CA LYS A 37 35.41 1.53 11.48
C LYS A 37 34.09 1.51 12.29
N ARG A 38 33.59 2.68 12.71
CA ARG A 38 32.36 2.84 13.50
C ARG A 38 31.75 4.21 13.23
N GLY A 39 30.42 4.31 13.11
CA GLY A 39 29.73 5.58 12.97
C GLY A 39 28.95 5.75 11.66
N VAL A 40 28.85 6.98 11.18
CA VAL A 40 28.08 7.34 9.97
C VAL A 40 28.96 7.18 8.73
N PHE A 41 28.51 6.38 7.78
CA PHE A 41 29.17 6.15 6.49
C PHE A 41 28.32 6.69 5.34
N THR A 42 28.96 7.29 4.34
CA THR A 42 28.28 7.80 3.15
C THR A 42 28.63 6.91 1.96
N LEU A 43 27.61 6.32 1.32
CA LEU A 43 27.77 5.52 0.11
C LEU A 43 27.78 6.44 -1.13
N ARG A 44 28.94 6.61 -1.74
CA ARG A 44 29.13 7.42 -2.95
C ARG A 44 29.63 6.59 -4.14
N SER A 45 30.39 5.53 -3.88
CA SER A 45 30.91 4.59 -4.87
C SER A 45 30.67 3.13 -4.47
N ILE A 46 30.95 2.21 -5.41
CA ILE A 46 30.95 0.76 -5.14
C ILE A 46 32.07 0.41 -4.14
N ASP A 47 33.20 1.11 -4.18
CA ASP A 47 34.30 0.89 -3.23
C ASP A 47 33.90 1.25 -1.80
N ASP A 48 33.11 2.31 -1.60
CA ASP A 48 32.53 2.64 -0.28
C ASP A 48 31.67 1.48 0.26
N ALA A 49 30.92 0.81 -0.61
CA ALA A 49 30.09 -0.33 -0.23
C ALA A 49 30.91 -1.55 0.18
N LEU A 50 32.05 -1.79 -0.50
CA LEU A 50 32.97 -2.87 -0.16
C LEU A 50 33.70 -2.59 1.16
N GLU A 51 34.07 -1.33 1.42
CA GLU A 51 34.72 -0.92 2.67
C GLU A 51 33.79 -1.11 3.88
N ILE A 52 32.52 -0.69 3.77
CA ILE A 52 31.51 -0.86 4.82
C ILE A 52 31.23 -2.34 5.11
N LYS A 53 31.16 -3.18 4.06
CA LYS A 53 30.94 -4.63 4.21
C LYS A 53 32.04 -5.32 5.04
N ASN A 54 33.26 -4.82 4.97
CA ASN A 54 34.39 -5.38 5.72
C ASN A 54 34.44 -4.93 7.20
N VAL A 55 33.63 -3.94 7.59
CA VAL A 55 33.51 -3.46 8.98
C VAL A 55 32.66 -4.41 9.84
N GLU A 56 31.74 -5.18 9.23
CA GLU A 56 30.86 -6.12 9.93
C GLU A 56 31.60 -7.35 10.51
N HIS A 57 32.83 -7.63 10.08
CA HIS A 57 33.56 -8.85 10.43
C HIS A 57 34.46 -8.78 11.67
N GLU A 58 34.65 -7.61 12.30
CA GLU A 58 35.53 -7.46 13.47
C GLU A 58 34.79 -7.29 14.80
N HIS A 59 33.47 -7.11 14.79
CA HIS A 59 32.68 -7.01 16.01
C HIS A 59 31.78 -8.24 16.15
N ASN A 60 32.13 -9.09 17.10
CA ASN A 60 31.30 -10.19 17.57
C ASN A 60 30.07 -9.57 18.28
N VAL A 61 29.10 -9.09 17.49
CA VAL A 61 27.82 -8.62 17.99
C VAL A 61 27.08 -9.86 18.48
N THR A 62 27.07 -10.03 19.80
CA THR A 62 26.17 -10.96 20.45
C THR A 62 24.75 -10.55 20.09
N THR A 63 24.11 -11.34 19.23
CA THR A 63 22.68 -11.22 18.94
C THR A 63 21.92 -11.59 20.20
N SER A 64 21.67 -10.61 21.08
CA SER A 64 20.52 -10.69 21.97
C SER A 64 19.28 -10.57 21.07
N GLU A 65 18.40 -11.57 21.12
CA GLU A 65 17.12 -11.55 20.42
C GLU A 65 16.41 -10.21 20.69
N PRO A 66 16.02 -9.44 19.67
CA PRO A 66 15.27 -8.24 19.91
C PRO A 66 13.86 -8.65 20.34
N GLU A 67 13.49 -8.29 21.57
CA GLU A 67 12.09 -8.20 21.97
C GLU A 67 11.34 -7.41 20.90
N GLY A 68 10.29 -8.03 20.36
CA GLY A 68 9.67 -7.69 19.08
C GLY A 68 9.13 -6.26 19.00
N PHE A 69 9.95 -5.34 18.48
CA PHE A 69 9.44 -4.14 17.85
C PHE A 69 9.09 -4.46 16.40
N ALA A 70 7.78 -4.52 16.12
CA ALA A 70 7.22 -4.62 14.77
C ALA A 70 7.56 -3.36 13.96
N CYS A 71 8.80 -3.24 13.49
CA CYS A 71 9.31 -2.11 12.72
C CYS A 71 9.04 -2.33 11.23
N GLY A 72 7.75 -2.36 10.84
CA GLY A 72 7.32 -2.38 9.45
C GLY A 72 6.41 -1.18 9.17
N CYS A 73 6.56 -0.53 8.01
CA CYS A 73 5.59 0.48 7.58
C CYS A 73 4.20 -0.19 7.47
N PRO A 74 3.15 0.35 8.11
CA PRO A 74 1.81 -0.21 7.98
C PRO A 74 1.36 -0.36 6.53
N GLY A 75 1.92 0.44 5.61
CA GLY A 75 1.63 0.40 4.17
C GLY A 75 1.74 -0.99 3.52
N SER A 76 2.61 -1.88 4.01
CA SER A 76 2.73 -3.25 3.48
C SER A 76 2.15 -4.32 4.41
N GLN A 77 1.68 -3.93 5.60
CA GLN A 77 1.13 -4.88 6.56
C GLN A 77 -0.34 -5.17 6.26
N THR A 78 -0.64 -6.46 6.09
CA THR A 78 -2.02 -6.93 5.93
C THR A 78 -2.74 -6.83 7.27
N MET A 79 -3.78 -6.00 7.33
CA MET A 79 -4.61 -5.77 8.51
C MET A 79 -6.08 -5.95 8.14
N SER A 80 -6.84 -6.53 9.06
CA SER A 80 -8.30 -6.60 8.99
C SER A 80 -8.88 -5.77 10.13
N PHE A 81 -9.90 -4.97 9.84
CA PHE A 81 -10.61 -4.19 10.84
C PHE A 81 -11.89 -4.93 11.22
N ALA A 82 -12.16 -5.01 12.52
CA ALA A 82 -13.38 -5.63 13.01
C ALA A 82 -14.61 -4.85 12.52
N GLU A 83 -15.66 -5.56 12.12
CA GLU A 83 -16.94 -4.93 11.83
C GLU A 83 -17.49 -4.32 13.12
N SER A 84 -17.83 -3.04 13.07
CA SER A 84 -18.61 -2.41 14.13
C SER A 84 -20.04 -2.92 13.99
N SER A 85 -20.51 -3.71 14.96
CA SER A 85 -21.85 -4.32 14.99
C SER A 85 -22.97 -3.32 15.30
N GLU A 86 -22.69 -2.01 15.26
CA GLU A 86 -23.68 -0.98 15.50
C GLU A 86 -24.27 -0.53 14.16
N ALA A 87 -25.42 -1.11 13.83
CA ALA A 87 -26.32 -0.61 12.81
C ALA A 87 -26.93 0.72 13.26
N THR A 88 -26.11 1.77 13.33
CA THR A 88 -26.63 3.12 13.52
C THR A 88 -27.12 3.59 12.15
N GLU A 89 -28.44 3.66 11.99
CA GLU A 89 -29.07 4.39 10.90
C GLU A 89 -28.38 5.75 10.75
N GLN A 90 -27.93 6.09 9.54
CA GLN A 90 -27.32 7.39 9.31
C GLN A 90 -28.40 8.46 9.41
N ILE A 91 -28.47 9.07 10.59
CA ILE A 91 -29.25 10.27 10.88
C ILE A 91 -28.64 11.42 10.06
N ALA A 92 -29.51 12.15 9.35
CA ALA A 92 -29.16 13.43 8.73
C ALA A 92 -28.57 14.38 9.79
N GLY A 93 -27.25 14.65 9.70
CA GLY A 93 -26.52 15.56 10.59
C GLY A 93 -25.40 14.93 11.45
N GLY A 94 -25.17 13.62 11.37
CA GLY A 94 -24.10 12.92 12.10
C GLY A 94 -22.76 12.78 11.37
N LYS A 95 -21.68 12.47 12.09
CA LYS A 95 -20.37 12.10 11.50
C LYS A 95 -20.51 10.79 10.69
N VAL A 96 -19.96 10.75 9.48
CA VAL A 96 -19.91 9.53 8.65
C VAL A 96 -18.89 8.56 9.24
N GLN A 97 -19.36 7.38 9.66
CA GLN A 97 -18.48 6.32 10.16
C GLN A 97 -17.73 5.63 9.02
N SER A 98 -16.42 5.43 9.19
CA SER A 98 -15.60 4.69 8.23
C SER A 98 -16.14 3.28 8.03
N GLN A 99 -16.36 2.94 6.76
CA GLN A 99 -16.72 1.58 6.32
C GLN A 99 -15.50 0.76 5.84
N LEU A 100 -14.28 1.23 6.06
CA LEU A 100 -13.07 0.52 5.63
C LEU A 100 -12.85 -0.74 6.50
N ARG A 101 -12.68 -1.89 5.86
CA ARG A 101 -12.55 -3.20 6.54
C ARG A 101 -11.14 -3.77 6.50
N GLN A 102 -10.25 -3.20 5.69
CA GLN A 102 -8.89 -3.71 5.56
C GLN A 102 -7.84 -2.63 5.31
N TRP A 103 -6.58 -3.03 5.48
CA TRP A 103 -5.41 -2.33 4.97
C TRP A 103 -4.36 -3.35 4.49
N PRO A 104 -3.56 -3.06 3.44
CA PRO A 104 -3.62 -1.89 2.55
C PRO A 104 -4.78 -1.97 1.54
N VAL A 105 -5.08 -0.84 0.90
CA VAL A 105 -6.13 -0.74 -0.14
C VAL A 105 -5.57 -0.62 -1.56
N GLN A 106 -4.29 -0.30 -1.71
CA GLN A 106 -3.64 -0.11 -3.00
C GLN A 106 -3.39 -1.45 -3.69
N MET A 107 -3.77 -1.57 -4.98
CA MET A 107 -3.66 -2.81 -5.73
C MET A 107 -2.24 -3.35 -5.83
N HIS A 108 -1.19 -2.52 -5.79
CA HIS A 108 0.19 -3.01 -5.72
C HIS A 108 0.50 -3.72 -4.40
N LEU A 109 -0.08 -3.26 -3.29
CA LEU A 109 0.29 -3.68 -1.94
C LEU A 109 -0.61 -4.79 -1.40
N ILE A 110 -1.83 -4.91 -1.92
CA ILE A 110 -2.80 -5.92 -1.51
C ILE A 110 -2.26 -7.35 -1.75
N SER A 111 -2.43 -8.23 -0.77
CA SER A 111 -2.38 -9.68 -0.98
C SER A 111 -3.76 -10.18 -1.45
N PRO A 112 -3.88 -10.80 -2.65
CA PRO A 112 -5.17 -11.24 -3.18
C PRO A 112 -5.82 -12.36 -2.36
N THR A 113 -5.03 -13.12 -1.60
CA THR A 113 -5.52 -14.23 -0.77
C THR A 113 -5.81 -13.83 0.68
N ALA A 114 -5.71 -12.53 1.02
CA ALA A 114 -5.96 -12.05 2.37
C ALA A 114 -7.37 -12.43 2.88
N PRO A 115 -7.54 -12.71 4.20
CA PRO A 115 -8.81 -13.22 4.73
C PRO A 115 -10.03 -12.36 4.44
N TYR A 116 -9.87 -11.04 4.38
CA TYR A 116 -10.97 -10.11 4.09
C TYR A 116 -11.49 -10.17 2.64
N PHE A 117 -10.81 -10.86 1.71
CA PHE A 117 -11.36 -11.12 0.38
C PHE A 117 -12.11 -12.45 0.26
N GLN A 118 -11.98 -13.35 1.26
CA GLN A 118 -12.55 -14.69 1.21
C GLN A 118 -14.08 -14.61 1.20
N GLY A 119 -14.71 -15.00 0.08
CA GLY A 119 -16.16 -14.92 -0.10
C GLY A 119 -16.73 -13.50 0.04
N ALA A 120 -15.92 -12.47 -0.23
CA ALA A 120 -16.34 -11.08 -0.07
C ALA A 120 -17.04 -10.54 -1.32
N ASP A 121 -17.84 -9.49 -1.14
CA ASP A 121 -18.11 -8.55 -2.23
C ASP A 121 -16.93 -7.60 -2.36
N VAL A 122 -16.39 -7.46 -3.58
CA VAL A 122 -15.19 -6.64 -3.82
C VAL A 122 -15.52 -5.39 -4.60
N LEU A 123 -14.95 -4.27 -4.17
CA LEU A 123 -14.99 -2.98 -4.85
C LEU A 123 -13.60 -2.65 -5.40
N LEU A 124 -13.45 -2.68 -6.72
CA LEU A 124 -12.27 -2.17 -7.42
C LEU A 124 -12.54 -0.73 -7.87
N SER A 125 -11.96 0.26 -7.20
CA SER A 125 -12.24 1.67 -7.44
C SER A 125 -11.06 2.40 -8.06
N ALA A 126 -11.32 3.29 -9.02
CA ALA A 126 -10.31 4.27 -9.41
C ALA A 126 -10.02 5.24 -8.24
N ASP A 127 -8.77 5.68 -8.09
CA ASP A 127 -8.32 6.50 -6.94
C ASP A 127 -9.15 7.77 -6.70
N CYS A 128 -9.55 8.43 -7.79
CA CYS A 128 -10.30 9.69 -7.74
C CYS A 128 -11.80 9.54 -7.45
N VAL A 129 -12.35 8.32 -7.49
CA VAL A 129 -13.80 8.07 -7.27
C VAL A 129 -14.22 8.45 -5.85
N ALA A 130 -13.50 7.97 -4.84
CA ALA A 130 -13.84 8.24 -3.44
C ALA A 130 -13.77 9.74 -3.09
N HIS A 131 -12.94 10.49 -3.82
CA HIS A 131 -12.79 11.93 -3.66
C HIS A 131 -13.90 12.73 -4.35
N SER A 132 -14.61 12.11 -5.30
CA SER A 132 -15.71 12.75 -6.04
C SER A 132 -17.07 12.44 -5.40
N LEU A 133 -17.18 11.36 -4.62
CA LEU A 133 -18.41 10.90 -3.99
C LEU A 133 -18.42 11.21 -2.49
N GLY A 134 -19.21 12.21 -2.08
CA GLY A 134 -19.36 12.57 -0.66
C GLY A 134 -19.85 11.41 0.22
N GLY A 135 -20.63 10.48 -0.34
CA GLY A 135 -21.15 9.29 0.33
C GLY A 135 -20.37 8.00 0.06
N PHE A 136 -19.11 8.05 -0.41
CA PHE A 136 -18.38 6.85 -0.86
C PHE A 136 -18.42 5.67 0.13
N HIS A 137 -18.11 5.94 1.39
CA HIS A 137 -18.07 4.91 2.43
C HIS A 137 -19.44 4.27 2.68
N PRO A 138 -20.48 5.01 3.08
CA PRO A 138 -21.79 4.43 3.40
C PRO A 138 -22.51 3.82 2.19
N GLU A 139 -22.37 4.40 1.00
CA GLU A 139 -23.15 3.99 -0.18
C GLU A 139 -22.47 2.88 -1.00
N TYR A 140 -21.14 2.89 -1.11
CA TYR A 140 -20.43 2.01 -2.06
C TYR A 140 -19.43 1.07 -1.39
N LEU A 141 -18.77 1.50 -0.31
CA LEU A 141 -17.78 0.67 0.40
C LEU A 141 -18.41 -0.25 1.44
N LYS A 142 -19.54 0.14 2.04
CA LYS A 142 -20.18 -0.61 3.14
C LYS A 142 -20.37 -2.09 2.78
N GLY A 143 -19.83 -2.97 3.63
CA GLY A 143 -19.89 -4.42 3.48
C GLY A 143 -18.92 -5.01 2.44
N LYS A 144 -18.14 -4.19 1.74
CA LYS A 144 -17.22 -4.64 0.67
C LYS A 144 -15.76 -4.53 1.09
N SER A 145 -14.94 -5.38 0.48
CA SER A 145 -13.48 -5.24 0.52
C SER A 145 -13.04 -4.43 -0.69
N VAL A 146 -12.29 -3.35 -0.46
CA VAL A 146 -11.79 -2.46 -1.52
C VAL A 146 -10.38 -2.75 -2.04
N GLY A 147 -10.19 -2.62 -3.35
CA GLY A 147 -8.90 -2.36 -3.98
C GLY A 147 -8.98 -1.06 -4.76
N ILE A 148 -7.93 -0.25 -4.72
CA ILE A 148 -7.81 0.99 -5.51
C ILE A 148 -6.63 0.94 -6.47
N ALA A 149 -6.83 1.49 -7.66
CA ALA A 149 -5.81 1.60 -8.70
C ALA A 149 -6.12 2.77 -9.64
N CYS A 150 -5.08 3.35 -10.24
CA CYS A 150 -5.18 4.33 -11.31
C CYS A 150 -4.45 3.83 -12.56
N PRO A 151 -5.16 3.31 -13.58
CA PRO A 151 -4.52 2.77 -14.80
C PRO A 151 -3.73 3.80 -15.62
N LYS A 152 -3.82 5.10 -15.28
CA LYS A 152 -2.99 6.14 -15.90
C LYS A 152 -1.64 6.32 -15.21
N LEU A 153 -1.60 6.11 -13.89
CA LEU A 153 -0.43 6.42 -13.05
C LEU A 153 0.34 5.16 -12.65
N ASP A 154 -0.37 4.03 -12.54
CA ASP A 154 0.18 2.77 -12.11
C ASP A 154 0.96 2.09 -13.23
N GLN A 155 2.13 1.56 -12.87
CA GLN A 155 2.99 0.77 -13.76
C GLN A 155 2.87 -0.72 -13.42
N GLY A 156 3.13 -1.59 -14.40
CA GLY A 156 3.10 -3.05 -14.21
C GLY A 156 1.71 -3.60 -13.88
N GLN A 157 0.67 -3.09 -14.56
CA GLN A 157 -0.73 -3.40 -14.29
C GLN A 157 -1.10 -4.87 -14.56
N GLU A 158 -0.23 -5.63 -15.21
CA GLU A 158 -0.34 -7.08 -15.39
C GLU A 158 -0.48 -7.80 -14.05
N VAL A 159 0.17 -7.30 -12.99
CA VAL A 159 0.03 -7.86 -11.64
C VAL A 159 -1.41 -7.72 -11.11
N TYR A 160 -2.16 -6.71 -11.55
CA TYR A 160 -3.55 -6.53 -11.15
C TYR A 160 -4.46 -7.57 -11.78
N ILE A 161 -4.20 -7.93 -13.04
CA ILE A 161 -4.93 -8.98 -13.75
C ILE A 161 -4.83 -10.30 -12.97
N GLU A 162 -3.62 -10.68 -12.54
CA GLU A 162 -3.41 -11.91 -11.76
C GLU A 162 -4.02 -11.81 -10.35
N LYS A 163 -3.98 -10.64 -9.70
CA LYS A 163 -4.67 -10.44 -8.41
C LYS A 163 -6.19 -10.56 -8.53
N ILE A 164 -6.78 -9.99 -9.59
CA ILE A 164 -8.22 -10.11 -9.87
C ILE A 164 -8.60 -11.56 -10.18
N ARG A 165 -7.80 -12.26 -10.99
CA ARG A 165 -7.97 -13.70 -11.23
C ARG A 165 -7.94 -14.48 -9.90
N SER A 166 -6.95 -14.22 -9.03
CA SER A 166 -6.82 -14.87 -7.73
C SER A 166 -7.96 -14.54 -6.78
N TRP A 167 -8.50 -13.31 -6.79
CA TRP A 167 -9.73 -12.98 -6.07
C TRP A 167 -10.90 -13.88 -6.51
N ILE A 168 -11.02 -14.12 -7.80
CA ILE A 168 -12.10 -14.94 -8.37
C ILE A 168 -11.87 -16.42 -8.06
N ASP A 169 -10.70 -16.98 -8.33
CA ASP A 169 -10.47 -18.42 -8.19
C ASP A 169 -10.17 -18.84 -6.74
N ASP A 170 -9.26 -18.12 -6.08
CA ASP A 170 -8.71 -18.52 -4.78
C ASP A 170 -9.51 -17.95 -3.62
N ALA A 171 -9.75 -16.64 -3.63
CA ALA A 171 -10.55 -15.98 -2.58
C ALA A 171 -12.06 -16.18 -2.77
N LYS A 172 -12.48 -16.70 -3.93
CA LYS A 172 -13.87 -17.04 -4.24
C LYS A 172 -14.84 -15.90 -3.95
N ILE A 173 -14.49 -14.68 -4.36
CA ILE A 173 -15.34 -13.50 -4.17
C ILE A 173 -16.75 -13.72 -4.75
N ASN A 174 -17.75 -13.08 -4.15
CA ASN A 174 -19.16 -13.19 -4.54
C ASN A 174 -19.47 -12.30 -5.74
N THR A 175 -19.01 -11.04 -5.71
CA THR A 175 -19.22 -10.04 -6.76
C THR A 175 -17.98 -9.16 -6.90
N LEU A 176 -17.79 -8.61 -8.11
CA LEU A 176 -16.79 -7.57 -8.38
C LEU A 176 -17.48 -6.31 -8.90
N THR A 177 -17.47 -5.24 -8.12
CA THR A 177 -17.91 -3.91 -8.58
C THR A 177 -16.69 -3.11 -9.00
N VAL A 178 -16.70 -2.54 -10.21
CA VAL A 178 -15.65 -1.69 -10.75
C VAL A 178 -16.17 -0.26 -10.88
N MET A 179 -15.63 0.66 -10.08
CA MET A 179 -16.02 2.07 -10.14
C MET A 179 -14.95 2.89 -10.85
N THR A 180 -15.37 3.67 -11.83
CA THR A 180 -14.49 4.50 -12.68
C THR A 180 -15.03 5.91 -12.81
N MET A 181 -14.17 6.86 -13.17
CA MET A 181 -14.60 8.21 -13.53
C MET A 181 -14.97 8.30 -15.02
N GLN A 182 -15.76 9.30 -15.41
CA GLN A 182 -16.17 9.58 -16.80
C GLN A 182 -15.00 9.84 -17.76
N VAL A 183 -13.81 10.10 -17.23
CA VAL A 183 -12.61 10.38 -18.03
C VAL A 183 -12.08 9.11 -18.71
N PRO A 184 -11.58 9.22 -19.95
CA PRO A 184 -11.24 8.05 -20.75
C PRO A 184 -10.12 7.19 -20.15
N CYS A 185 -9.23 7.79 -19.35
CA CYS A 185 -8.14 7.05 -18.73
C CYS A 185 -8.62 5.99 -17.72
N CYS A 186 -9.80 6.15 -17.10
CA CYS A 186 -10.30 5.18 -16.12
C CYS A 186 -10.88 3.91 -16.77
N SER A 187 -11.20 3.93 -18.07
CA SER A 187 -11.72 2.75 -18.81
C SER A 187 -10.75 1.55 -18.78
N GLY A 188 -9.45 1.80 -18.59
CA GLY A 188 -8.45 0.76 -18.41
C GLY A 188 -8.75 -0.17 -17.22
N LEU A 189 -9.34 0.35 -16.15
CA LEU A 189 -9.64 -0.45 -14.96
C LEU A 189 -10.70 -1.52 -15.22
N VAL A 190 -11.75 -1.17 -15.99
CA VAL A 190 -12.76 -2.13 -16.45
C VAL A 190 -12.13 -3.21 -17.34
N ARG A 191 -11.21 -2.81 -18.23
CA ARG A 191 -10.49 -3.76 -19.08
C ARG A 191 -9.60 -4.72 -18.27
N LEU A 192 -8.95 -4.25 -17.22
CA LEU A 192 -8.16 -5.10 -16.31
C LEU A 192 -9.06 -6.10 -15.57
N ALA A 193 -10.22 -5.65 -15.07
CA ALA A 193 -11.22 -6.50 -14.44
C ALA A 193 -11.72 -7.61 -15.35
N LYS A 194 -12.09 -7.27 -16.60
CA LYS A 194 -12.50 -8.26 -17.61
C LYS A 194 -11.40 -9.27 -17.91
N GLN A 195 -10.18 -8.81 -18.16
CA GLN A 195 -9.06 -9.73 -18.43
C GLN A 195 -8.75 -10.67 -17.25
N GLY A 196 -8.86 -10.18 -16.01
CA GLY A 196 -8.69 -11.02 -14.83
C GLY A 196 -9.77 -12.10 -14.72
N ALA A 197 -11.01 -11.74 -15.02
CA ALA A 197 -12.13 -12.67 -15.06
C ALA A 197 -12.08 -13.67 -16.22
N ASP A 198 -11.65 -13.23 -17.42
CA ASP A 198 -11.48 -14.10 -18.59
C ASP A 198 -10.39 -15.17 -18.34
N LYS A 199 -9.39 -14.85 -17.52
CA LYS A 199 -8.35 -15.80 -17.09
C LYS A 199 -8.75 -16.70 -15.93
N ALA A 200 -9.83 -16.38 -15.23
CA ALA A 200 -10.29 -17.15 -14.08
C ALA A 200 -11.06 -18.40 -14.54
N SER A 201 -10.98 -19.46 -13.74
CA SER A 201 -11.76 -20.67 -13.98
C SER A 201 -13.22 -20.52 -13.54
N ARG A 202 -13.47 -19.71 -12.50
CA ARG A 202 -14.81 -19.37 -12.02
C ARG A 202 -15.36 -18.12 -12.71
N LYS A 203 -16.67 -18.09 -12.87
CA LYS A 203 -17.40 -16.87 -13.24
C LYS A 203 -17.81 -16.11 -11.99
N VAL A 204 -17.69 -14.79 -12.03
CA VAL A 204 -18.19 -13.87 -11.02
C VAL A 204 -19.02 -12.78 -11.71
N PRO A 205 -20.16 -12.34 -11.15
CA PRO A 205 -20.86 -11.15 -11.64
C PRO A 205 -19.97 -9.90 -11.51
N ILE A 206 -19.78 -9.19 -12.61
CA ILE A 206 -19.04 -7.91 -12.63
C ILE A 206 -20.00 -6.77 -12.90
N LYS A 207 -19.99 -5.77 -12.03
CA LYS A 207 -20.77 -4.54 -12.16
C LYS A 207 -19.85 -3.37 -12.46
N SER A 208 -20.08 -2.67 -13.57
CA SER A 208 -19.36 -1.46 -13.95
C SER A 208 -20.19 -0.22 -13.57
N MET A 209 -19.55 0.74 -12.89
CA MET A 209 -20.15 2.03 -12.54
C MET A 209 -19.27 3.18 -13.01
N VAL A 210 -19.87 4.17 -13.66
CA VAL A 210 -19.19 5.36 -14.17
C VAL A 210 -19.67 6.59 -13.41
N VAL A 211 -18.73 7.29 -12.78
CA VAL A 211 -18.96 8.47 -11.93
C VAL A 211 -18.57 9.73 -12.70
N SER A 212 -19.40 10.76 -12.63
CA SER A 212 -19.12 12.06 -13.25
C SER A 212 -18.01 12.80 -12.50
N LEU A 213 -17.45 13.84 -13.12
CA LEU A 213 -16.50 14.73 -12.44
C LEU A 213 -17.12 15.49 -11.26
N GLN A 214 -18.46 15.49 -11.15
CA GLN A 214 -19.24 16.17 -10.12
C GLN A 214 -19.82 15.19 -9.09
N GLY A 215 -19.49 13.90 -9.16
CA GLY A 215 -19.94 12.91 -8.18
C GLY A 215 -21.31 12.32 -8.45
N GLU A 216 -21.81 12.38 -9.68
CA GLU A 216 -23.07 11.76 -10.09
C GLU A 216 -22.80 10.39 -10.73
N ILE A 217 -23.69 9.41 -10.53
CA ILE A 217 -23.60 8.14 -11.26
C ILE A 217 -24.19 8.32 -12.65
N LEU A 218 -23.33 8.24 -13.68
CA LEU A 218 -23.73 8.40 -15.08
C LEU A 218 -24.20 7.09 -15.70
N ARG A 219 -23.61 5.97 -15.28
CA ARG A 219 -23.93 4.65 -15.82
C ARG A 219 -23.68 3.57 -14.78
N GLU A 220 -24.54 2.57 -14.81
CA GLU A 220 -24.41 1.33 -14.05
C GLU A 220 -24.86 0.16 -14.94
N GLU A 221 -24.00 -0.84 -15.12
CA GLU A 221 -24.28 -2.00 -15.96
C GLU A 221 -23.55 -3.26 -15.48
N TRP A 222 -24.14 -4.43 -15.73
CA TRP A 222 -23.49 -5.73 -15.53
C TRP A 222 -22.78 -6.14 -16.82
N ILE A 223 -21.51 -6.58 -16.72
CA ILE A 223 -20.61 -6.79 -17.86
C ILE A 223 -19.94 -8.15 -17.89
#